data_AF-A0A0Q8RZJ4-F1
#
_entry.id   AF-A0A0Q8RZJ4-F1
#
_cell.length_a   1.000
_cell.length_b   1.000
_cell.length_c   1.000
_cell.angle_alpha   90.00
_cell.angle_beta   90.00
_cell.angle_gamma   90.00
#
_symmetry.space_group_name_H-M   'P 1'
#
loop_
_entity.id
_entity.type
_entity.pdbx_description
1 polymer ?
#
loop_
_entity_poly.entity_id
_entity_poly.type
_entity_poly.pdbx_seq_one_letter_code
_entity_poly.pdbx_strand_id
1 'polypeptide(L)'
;MNVEDRGISSVFLELAAAEELAVNLTNGGWAVEREAQIDDNRVDLVARRGDEAIFYEFKVAGAAPPAGWADHLIAQQQLARRHNAAFRLVMVRPPRQMELEIEGVERMLFEWLVQHPPMEVEDIAGHTLIDDVDSVDLTSVRISGTIAEVSGEAIIGVTLQTGGGEEIGSESFPFTFSATLDLATRSAEDVDVHEVDTTSWYGTDDQDFDLDGPPDPK
;
A
#
# COMPACT_ATOMS: atom_id res chain seq x y z
N MET A 1 -9.87 8.46 -3.21
CA MET A 1 -9.55 7.08 -3.63
C MET A 1 -10.46 6.69 -4.81
N ASN A 2 -9.86 6.43 -5.98
CA ASN A 2 -10.55 6.30 -7.27
C ASN A 2 -11.30 4.97 -7.43
N VAL A 3 -12.41 4.99 -8.17
CA VAL A 3 -13.28 3.83 -8.46
C VAL A 3 -12.55 2.70 -9.20
N GLU A 4 -11.46 3.03 -9.91
CA GLU A 4 -10.63 2.09 -10.68
C GLU A 4 -9.80 1.15 -9.79
N ASP A 5 -9.40 1.60 -8.60
CA ASP A 5 -8.53 0.84 -7.69
C ASP A 5 -9.25 -0.37 -7.06
N ARG A 6 -10.58 -0.27 -6.91
CA ARG A 6 -11.42 -1.36 -6.38
C ARG A 6 -11.55 -2.56 -7.32
N GLY A 7 -11.49 -2.33 -8.64
CA GLY A 7 -11.66 -3.39 -9.65
C GLY A 7 -10.40 -4.25 -9.80
N ILE A 8 -9.22 -3.64 -9.71
CA ILE A 8 -7.93 -4.36 -9.75
C ILE A 8 -7.76 -5.19 -8.47
N SER A 9 -8.13 -4.63 -7.32
CA SER A 9 -8.09 -5.34 -6.03
C SER A 9 -9.00 -6.57 -6.01
N SER A 10 -10.22 -6.50 -6.58
CA SER A 10 -11.16 -7.63 -6.54
C SER A 10 -10.70 -8.82 -7.36
N VAL A 11 -10.19 -8.58 -8.58
CA VAL A 11 -9.66 -9.64 -9.46
C VAL A 11 -8.45 -10.31 -8.82
N PHE A 12 -7.56 -9.52 -8.18
CA PHE A 12 -6.40 -10.06 -7.49
C PHE A 12 -6.79 -10.96 -6.30
N LEU A 13 -7.78 -10.56 -5.51
CA LEU A 13 -8.28 -11.35 -4.39
C LEU A 13 -8.96 -12.66 -4.84
N GLU A 14 -9.73 -12.62 -5.92
CA GLU A 14 -10.32 -13.82 -6.53
C GLU A 14 -9.24 -14.80 -7.00
N LEU A 15 -8.21 -14.30 -7.69
CA LEU A 15 -7.08 -15.11 -8.15
C LEU A 15 -6.29 -15.72 -6.99
N ALA A 16 -5.95 -14.92 -5.96
CA ALA A 16 -5.22 -15.40 -4.80
C ALA A 16 -5.98 -16.51 -4.06
N ALA A 17 -7.29 -16.35 -3.88
CA ALA A 17 -8.13 -17.37 -3.27
C ALA A 17 -8.23 -18.64 -4.11
N ALA A 18 -8.30 -18.51 -5.44
CA ALA A 18 -8.30 -19.65 -6.36
C ALA A 18 -6.98 -20.43 -6.28
N GLU A 19 -5.84 -19.73 -6.22
CA GLU A 19 -4.52 -20.36 -6.05
C GLU A 19 -4.38 -21.08 -4.71
N GLU A 20 -4.77 -20.44 -3.61
CA GLU A 20 -4.73 -21.05 -2.29
C GLU A 20 -5.58 -22.33 -2.26
N LEU A 21 -6.81 -22.27 -2.80
CA LEU A 21 -7.68 -23.44 -2.84
C LEU A 21 -7.13 -24.53 -3.75
N ALA A 22 -6.54 -24.19 -4.90
CA ALA A 22 -5.92 -25.13 -5.81
C ALA A 22 -4.77 -25.90 -5.15
N VAL A 23 -3.92 -25.23 -4.38
CA VAL A 23 -2.84 -25.85 -3.60
C VAL A 23 -3.42 -26.82 -2.57
N ASN A 24 -4.42 -26.38 -1.79
CA ASN A 24 -5.05 -27.22 -0.77
C ASN A 24 -5.72 -28.47 -1.35
N LEU A 25 -6.40 -28.34 -2.49
CA LEU A 25 -7.04 -29.45 -3.20
C LEU A 25 -6.00 -30.43 -3.76
N THR A 26 -4.93 -29.91 -4.36
CA THR A 26 -3.83 -30.73 -4.89
C THR A 26 -3.16 -31.53 -3.77
N ASN A 27 -2.86 -30.89 -2.64
CA ASN A 27 -2.34 -31.56 -1.44
C ASN A 27 -3.29 -32.62 -0.89
N GLY A 28 -4.60 -32.44 -1.09
CA GLY A 28 -5.66 -33.41 -0.76
C GLY A 28 -5.87 -34.52 -1.82
N GLY A 29 -5.03 -34.60 -2.84
CA GLY A 29 -5.08 -35.63 -3.88
C GLY A 29 -6.08 -35.36 -5.01
N TRP A 30 -6.52 -34.12 -5.20
CA TRP A 30 -7.34 -33.73 -6.35
C TRP A 30 -6.47 -33.33 -7.54
N ALA A 31 -6.91 -33.66 -8.75
CA ALA A 31 -6.39 -33.05 -9.97
C ALA A 31 -7.11 -31.71 -10.19
N VAL A 32 -6.36 -30.62 -10.31
CA VAL A 32 -6.91 -29.27 -10.39
C VAL A 32 -6.57 -28.62 -11.72
N GLU A 33 -7.57 -28.02 -12.36
CA GLU A 33 -7.46 -27.28 -13.61
C GLU A 33 -7.97 -25.85 -13.38
N ARG A 34 -7.17 -24.86 -13.75
CA ARG A 34 -7.50 -23.43 -13.63
C ARG A 34 -8.07 -22.93 -14.93
N GLU A 35 -9.02 -22.00 -14.86
CA GLU A 35 -9.58 -21.33 -16.02
C GLU A 35 -10.03 -22.32 -17.09
N ALA A 36 -10.66 -23.40 -16.63
CA ALA A 36 -10.99 -24.54 -17.45
C ALA A 36 -12.08 -24.16 -18.45
N GLN A 37 -11.83 -24.48 -19.73
CA GLN A 37 -12.82 -24.31 -20.77
C GLN A 37 -13.65 -25.59 -20.87
N ILE A 38 -14.93 -25.51 -20.47
CA ILE A 38 -15.87 -26.63 -20.52
C ILE A 38 -17.06 -26.23 -21.38
N ASP A 39 -17.23 -26.94 -22.49
CA ASP A 39 -18.11 -26.54 -23.58
C ASP A 39 -17.72 -25.11 -24.04
N ASP A 40 -18.69 -24.19 -24.10
CA ASP A 40 -18.48 -22.77 -24.44
C ASP A 40 -18.32 -21.87 -23.20
N ASN A 41 -18.11 -22.45 -22.01
CA ASN A 41 -18.06 -21.71 -20.75
C ASN A 41 -16.67 -21.83 -20.10
N ARG A 42 -16.24 -20.73 -19.48
CA ARG A 42 -15.03 -20.68 -18.65
C ARG A 42 -15.42 -20.92 -17.19
N VAL A 43 -14.70 -21.79 -16.50
CA VAL A 43 -14.86 -22.09 -15.08
C VAL A 43 -13.56 -21.73 -14.36
N ASP A 44 -13.62 -20.92 -13.31
CA ASP A 44 -12.43 -20.41 -12.62
C ASP A 44 -11.52 -21.55 -12.13
N LEU A 45 -12.11 -22.58 -11.50
CA LEU A 45 -11.37 -23.75 -11.03
C LEU A 45 -12.20 -25.03 -11.11
N VAL A 46 -11.60 -26.10 -11.63
CA VAL A 46 -12.19 -27.44 -11.68
C VAL A 46 -11.30 -28.41 -10.93
N ALA A 47 -11.88 -29.13 -9.97
CA ALA A 47 -11.20 -30.17 -9.21
C ALA A 47 -11.82 -31.53 -9.53
N ARG A 48 -10.99 -32.53 -9.83
CA ARG A 48 -11.43 -33.91 -10.14
C ARG A 48 -10.69 -34.93 -9.26
N ARG A 49 -11.41 -35.96 -8.81
CA ARG A 49 -10.84 -37.09 -8.07
C ARG A 49 -11.68 -38.35 -8.27
N GLY A 50 -11.15 -39.30 -9.04
CA GLY A 50 -11.95 -40.45 -9.49
C GLY A 50 -13.14 -39.98 -10.32
N ASP A 51 -14.35 -40.38 -9.92
CA ASP A 51 -15.60 -39.97 -10.57
C ASP A 51 -16.19 -38.67 -9.99
N GLU A 52 -15.55 -38.08 -8.97
CA GLU A 52 -16.00 -36.82 -8.36
C GLU A 52 -15.41 -35.62 -9.12
N ALA A 53 -16.26 -34.65 -9.44
CA ALA A 53 -15.85 -33.35 -10.00
C ALA A 53 -16.53 -32.20 -9.25
N ILE A 54 -15.80 -31.11 -9.05
CA ILE A 54 -16.30 -29.89 -8.41
C ILE A 54 -15.85 -28.68 -9.23
N PHE A 55 -16.80 -27.84 -9.61
CA PHE A 55 -16.59 -26.58 -10.31
C PHE A 55 -16.70 -25.46 -9.29
N TYR A 56 -15.71 -24.58 -9.26
CA TYR A 56 -15.65 -23.44 -8.36
C TYR A 56 -15.73 -22.14 -9.16
N GLU A 57 -16.46 -21.19 -8.59
CA GLU A 57 -16.53 -19.80 -9.02
C GLU A 57 -16.14 -18.92 -7.83
N PHE A 58 -15.32 -17.90 -8.03
CA PHE A 58 -14.84 -17.01 -6.97
C PHE A 58 -15.46 -15.63 -7.09
N LYS A 59 -15.92 -15.06 -5.97
CA LYS A 59 -16.44 -13.69 -5.93
C LYS A 59 -16.03 -12.98 -4.65
N VAL A 60 -15.62 -11.71 -4.75
CA VAL A 60 -15.34 -10.88 -3.57
C VAL A 60 -16.64 -10.48 -2.86
N ALA A 61 -16.73 -10.79 -1.56
CA ALA A 61 -17.85 -10.42 -0.71
C ALA A 61 -17.91 -8.90 -0.50
N GLY A 62 -19.11 -8.32 -0.65
CA GLY A 62 -19.34 -6.89 -0.49
C GLY A 62 -19.11 -6.06 -1.76
N ALA A 63 -18.58 -6.65 -2.83
CA ALA A 63 -18.59 -6.03 -4.15
C ALA A 63 -20.03 -5.99 -4.71
N ALA A 64 -20.40 -4.89 -5.37
CA ALA A 64 -21.68 -4.82 -6.08
C ALA A 64 -21.66 -5.84 -7.23
N PRO A 65 -22.64 -6.77 -7.32
CA PRO A 65 -22.64 -7.76 -8.39
C PRO A 65 -22.82 -7.05 -9.74
N PRO A 66 -22.00 -7.40 -10.76
CA PRO A 66 -22.18 -6.84 -12.09
C PRO A 66 -23.53 -7.25 -12.69
N ALA A 67 -24.00 -6.50 -13.69
CA ALA A 67 -25.20 -6.86 -14.44
C ALA A 67 -25.05 -8.28 -15.04
N GLY A 68 -26.09 -9.11 -14.91
CA GLY A 68 -26.08 -10.50 -15.40
C GLY A 68 -25.38 -11.51 -14.48
N TRP A 69 -24.88 -11.10 -13.30
CA TRP A 69 -24.20 -11.99 -12.36
C TRP A 69 -25.04 -13.21 -11.95
N ALA A 70 -26.32 -13.01 -11.64
CA ALA A 70 -27.21 -14.09 -11.23
C ALA A 70 -27.41 -15.12 -12.37
N ASP A 71 -27.59 -14.64 -13.60
CA ASP A 71 -27.75 -15.49 -14.77
C ASP A 71 -26.47 -16.29 -15.05
N HIS A 72 -25.30 -15.66 -14.88
CA HIS A 72 -24.01 -16.33 -14.98
C HIS A 72 -23.87 -17.48 -13.98
N LEU A 73 -24.18 -17.24 -12.70
CA LEU A 73 -24.12 -18.30 -11.68
C LEU A 73 -25.09 -19.45 -11.94
N ILE A 74 -26.29 -19.14 -12.43
CA ILE A 74 -27.27 -20.17 -12.82
C ILE A 74 -26.72 -20.99 -13.99
N ALA A 75 -26.11 -20.35 -14.99
CA ALA A 75 -25.49 -21.03 -16.12
C ALA A 75 -24.35 -21.97 -15.67
N GLN A 76 -23.47 -21.50 -14.78
CA GLN A 76 -22.39 -22.32 -14.22
C GLN A 76 -22.91 -23.51 -13.40
N GLN A 77 -23.95 -23.30 -12.60
CA GLN A 77 -24.58 -24.38 -11.84
C GLN A 77 -25.21 -25.43 -12.79
N GLN A 78 -25.85 -25.00 -13.87
CA GLN A 78 -26.42 -25.91 -14.86
C GLN A 78 -25.34 -26.66 -15.63
N LEU A 79 -24.23 -25.99 -15.97
CA LEU A 79 -23.06 -26.61 -16.60
C LEU A 79 -22.51 -27.73 -15.71
N ALA A 80 -22.23 -27.45 -14.43
CA ALA A 80 -21.74 -28.46 -13.50
C ALA A 80 -22.68 -29.68 -13.41
N ARG A 81 -24.00 -29.45 -13.33
CA ARG A 81 -24.99 -30.55 -13.30
C ARG A 81 -24.96 -31.42 -14.54
N ARG A 82 -24.80 -30.85 -15.75
CA ARG A 82 -24.70 -31.63 -17.00
C ARG A 82 -23.48 -32.53 -17.02
N HIS A 83 -22.40 -32.11 -16.37
CA HIS A 83 -21.14 -32.83 -16.26
C HIS A 83 -21.04 -33.70 -14.99
N ASN A 84 -22.17 -33.96 -14.32
CA ASN A 84 -22.25 -34.71 -13.05
C ASN A 84 -21.28 -34.18 -11.97
N ALA A 85 -21.04 -32.86 -11.98
CA ALA A 85 -20.15 -32.17 -11.06
C ALA A 85 -20.96 -31.37 -10.02
N ALA A 86 -20.38 -31.18 -8.84
CA ALA A 86 -20.88 -30.22 -7.86
C ALA A 86 -20.47 -28.80 -8.25
N PHE A 87 -21.31 -27.81 -7.96
CA PHE A 87 -20.99 -26.39 -8.11
C PHE A 87 -20.78 -25.73 -6.75
N ARG A 88 -19.70 -24.96 -6.59
CA ARG A 88 -19.39 -24.22 -5.36
C ARG A 88 -19.03 -22.77 -5.67
N LEU A 89 -19.80 -21.84 -5.11
CA LEU A 89 -19.44 -20.42 -5.07
C LEU A 89 -18.56 -20.16 -3.84
N VAL A 90 -17.37 -19.59 -4.06
CA VAL A 90 -16.43 -19.20 -3.02
C VAL A 90 -16.49 -17.69 -2.84
N MET A 91 -16.92 -17.25 -1.66
CA MET A 91 -16.98 -15.83 -1.31
C MET A 91 -15.68 -15.40 -0.64
N VAL A 92 -14.84 -14.65 -1.36
CA VAL A 92 -13.57 -14.11 -0.87
C VAL A 92 -13.86 -12.89 -0.01
N ARG A 93 -13.48 -12.91 1.26
CA ARG A 93 -13.62 -11.74 2.13
C ARG A 93 -12.30 -10.97 2.12
N PRO A 94 -12.28 -9.71 1.64
CA PRO A 94 -11.08 -8.90 1.75
C PRO A 94 -10.71 -8.76 3.23
N PRO A 95 -9.41 -8.59 3.55
CA PRO A 95 -9.00 -8.19 4.88
C PRO A 95 -9.80 -6.95 5.31
N ARG A 96 -10.26 -6.91 6.56
CA ARG A 96 -10.92 -5.71 7.08
C ARG A 96 -9.87 -4.60 7.12
N GLN A 97 -10.07 -3.55 6.35
CA GLN A 97 -9.31 -2.32 6.53
C GLN A 97 -9.72 -1.75 7.90
N MET A 98 -8.77 -1.69 8.82
CA MET A 98 -8.95 -1.04 10.10
C MET A 98 -8.44 0.38 9.93
N GLU A 99 -9.32 1.36 10.04
CA GLU A 99 -8.93 2.76 10.13
C GLU A 99 -8.52 3.02 11.58
N LEU A 100 -7.28 3.43 11.78
CA LEU A 100 -6.71 3.72 13.08
C LEU A 100 -6.12 5.13 13.01
N GLU A 101 -6.68 6.02 13.82
CA GLU A 101 -6.23 7.40 13.96
C GLU A 101 -5.62 7.57 15.36
N ILE A 102 -4.39 8.09 15.43
CA ILE A 102 -3.77 8.50 16.69
C ILE A 102 -3.83 10.02 16.76
N GLU A 103 -4.78 10.54 17.52
CA GLU A 103 -4.98 11.97 17.69
C GLU A 103 -3.69 12.65 18.19
N GLY A 104 -3.20 13.64 17.43
CA GLY A 104 -2.05 14.45 17.80
C GLY A 104 -0.68 13.83 17.52
N VAL A 105 -0.61 12.77 16.69
CA VAL A 105 0.67 12.16 16.28
C VAL A 105 1.62 13.16 15.62
N GLU A 106 1.11 14.03 14.76
CA GLU A 106 1.85 15.14 14.12
C GLU A 106 2.57 16.00 15.16
N ARG A 107 1.82 16.46 16.18
CA ARG A 107 2.37 17.26 17.27
C ARG A 107 3.42 16.48 18.08
N MET A 108 3.19 15.20 18.36
CA MET A 108 4.13 14.37 19.11
C MET A 108 5.46 14.24 18.37
N LEU A 109 5.42 14.00 17.05
CA LEU A 109 6.60 13.92 16.21
C LEU A 109 7.31 15.28 16.11
N PHE A 110 6.56 16.36 15.89
CA PHE A 110 7.09 17.72 15.84
C PHE A 110 7.85 18.09 17.12
N GLU A 111 7.23 17.91 18.30
CA GLU A 111 7.84 18.24 19.58
C GLU A 111 9.15 17.48 19.84
N TRP A 112 9.25 16.25 19.33
CA TRP A 112 10.46 15.44 19.42
C TRP A 112 11.53 15.90 18.41
N LEU A 113 11.15 16.14 17.16
CA LEU A 113 12.06 16.53 16.08
C LEU A 113 12.66 17.92 16.29
N VAL A 114 11.93 18.86 16.90
CA VAL A 114 12.50 20.16 17.30
C VAL A 114 13.67 20.00 18.29
N GLN A 115 13.65 18.95 19.12
CA GLN A 115 14.72 18.66 20.07
C GLN A 115 15.84 17.79 19.47
N HIS A 116 15.51 17.04 18.42
CA HIS A 116 16.39 16.08 17.75
C HIS A 116 16.20 16.19 16.24
N PRO A 117 16.63 17.31 15.62
CA PRO A 117 16.46 17.51 14.19
C PRO A 117 17.24 16.45 13.39
N PRO A 118 16.70 15.95 12.26
CA PRO A 118 17.44 15.05 11.38
C PRO A 118 18.68 15.74 10.82
N MET A 119 19.82 15.02 10.76
CA MET A 119 21.07 15.61 10.26
C MET A 119 20.94 16.07 8.81
N GLU A 120 20.17 15.35 8.00
CA GLU A 120 19.89 15.66 6.59
C GLU A 120 19.28 17.05 6.42
N VAL A 121 18.51 17.52 7.41
CA VAL A 121 17.86 18.83 7.43
C VAL A 121 18.81 19.91 7.97
N GLU A 122 19.65 19.56 8.96
CA GLU A 122 20.69 20.45 9.47
C GLU A 122 21.79 20.72 8.43
N ASP A 123 22.07 19.78 7.53
CA ASP A 123 23.10 19.91 6.50
C ASP A 123 22.72 20.87 5.36
N ILE A 124 21.42 21.21 5.20
CA ILE A 124 20.92 22.07 4.10
C ILE A 124 21.33 23.53 4.29
N ALA A 125 21.23 24.04 5.53
CA ALA A 125 21.56 25.42 5.86
C ALA A 125 22.25 25.49 7.22
N GLY A 126 23.14 26.47 7.41
CA GLY A 126 23.89 26.62 8.66
C GLY A 126 23.01 26.77 9.92
N HIS A 127 21.74 27.14 9.76
CA HIS A 127 20.69 27.03 10.77
C HIS A 127 19.36 26.66 10.10
N THR A 128 18.76 25.56 10.54
CA THR A 128 17.42 25.13 10.09
C THR A 128 16.47 25.09 11.28
N LEU A 129 15.26 25.62 11.10
CA LEU A 129 14.17 25.52 12.06
C LEU A 129 13.11 24.57 11.51
N ILE A 130 12.62 23.68 12.35
CA ILE A 130 11.47 22.83 12.02
C ILE A 130 10.22 23.60 12.42
N ASP A 131 9.33 23.82 11.46
CA ASP A 131 8.10 24.60 11.64
C ASP A 131 6.91 23.71 11.97
N ASP A 132 6.81 22.58 11.29
CA ASP A 132 5.69 21.65 11.40
C ASP A 132 6.05 20.22 10.95
N VAL A 133 5.19 19.29 11.34
CA VAL A 133 5.12 17.92 10.81
C VAL A 133 3.68 17.67 10.43
N ASP A 134 3.46 17.40 9.14
CA ASP A 134 2.12 17.29 8.56
C ASP A 134 1.99 16.01 7.73
N SER A 135 0.76 15.69 7.34
CA SER A 135 0.44 14.59 6.40
C SER A 135 0.98 13.24 6.85
N VAL A 136 0.87 12.95 8.15
CA VAL A 136 1.34 11.68 8.72
C VAL A 136 0.44 10.53 8.24
N ASP A 137 1.03 9.57 7.52
CA ASP A 137 0.39 8.32 7.13
C ASP A 137 1.06 7.13 7.82
N LEU A 138 0.28 6.43 8.66
CA LEU A 138 0.79 5.33 9.47
C LEU A 138 0.67 4.01 8.70
N THR A 139 1.81 3.42 8.37
CA THR A 139 1.90 2.13 7.67
C THR A 139 1.90 0.94 8.63
N SER A 140 2.34 1.13 9.87
CA SER A 140 2.30 0.11 10.92
C SER A 140 1.96 0.73 12.26
N VAL A 141 1.09 0.04 13.01
CA VAL A 141 0.71 0.44 14.37
C VAL A 141 0.56 -0.80 15.24
N ARG A 142 1.27 -0.83 16.37
CA ARG A 142 1.08 -1.82 17.43
C ARG A 142 0.86 -1.11 18.77
N ILE A 143 -0.31 -1.29 19.34
CA ILE A 143 -0.67 -0.72 20.65
C ILE A 143 -0.59 -1.79 21.72
N SER A 144 0.17 -1.52 22.78
CA SER A 144 0.28 -2.34 23.99
C SER A 144 0.07 -1.48 25.23
N GLY A 145 -1.17 -1.44 25.73
CA GLY A 145 -1.52 -0.57 26.86
C GLY A 145 -1.54 0.90 26.44
N THR A 146 -0.66 1.71 27.04
CA THR A 146 -0.49 3.13 26.72
C THR A 146 0.63 3.41 25.74
N ILE A 147 1.36 2.38 25.29
CA ILE A 147 2.48 2.53 24.36
C ILE A 147 2.03 2.10 22.96
N ALA A 148 2.31 2.93 21.96
CA ALA A 148 2.10 2.61 20.56
C ALA A 148 3.44 2.62 19.81
N GLU A 149 3.83 1.48 19.24
CA GLU A 149 4.92 1.40 18.27
C GLU A 149 4.33 1.71 16.89
N VAL A 150 4.85 2.73 16.22
CA VAL A 150 4.35 3.19 14.92
C VAL A 150 5.47 3.30 13.90
N SER A 151 5.12 3.13 12.62
CA SER A 151 5.95 3.52 11.50
C SER A 151 5.10 4.15 10.42
N GLY A 152 5.69 5.06 9.65
CA GLY A 152 4.93 5.80 8.66
C GLY A 152 5.77 6.71 7.80
N GLU A 153 5.06 7.49 7.00
CA GLU A 153 5.58 8.56 6.17
C GLU A 153 4.96 9.87 6.66
N ALA A 154 5.69 10.97 6.55
CA ALA A 154 5.23 12.29 6.94
C ALA A 154 5.96 13.36 6.11
N ILE A 155 5.51 14.60 6.22
CA ILE A 155 6.18 15.76 5.64
C ILE A 155 6.70 16.62 6.78
N ILE A 156 7.97 17.01 6.71
CA ILE A 156 8.58 17.97 7.63
C ILE A 156 8.69 19.34 6.94
N GLY A 157 8.05 20.34 7.52
CA GLY A 157 8.17 21.74 7.11
C GLY A 157 9.36 22.40 7.82
N VAL A 158 10.23 23.06 7.06
CA VAL A 158 11.43 23.69 7.62
C VAL A 158 11.64 25.09 7.07
N THR A 159 12.17 25.96 7.92
CA THR A 159 12.62 27.30 7.57
C THR A 159 14.13 27.38 7.68
N LEU A 160 14.76 27.80 6.58
CA LEU A 160 16.20 27.95 6.45
C LEU A 160 16.61 29.36 6.87
N GLN A 161 17.66 29.46 7.69
CA GLN A 161 18.18 30.73 8.19
C GLN A 161 19.68 30.88 7.91
N THR A 162 20.11 32.12 7.70
CA THR A 162 21.54 32.47 7.72
C THR A 162 22.11 32.45 9.14
N GLY A 163 23.43 32.47 9.28
CA GLY A 163 24.14 32.65 10.56
C GLY A 163 23.73 33.90 11.36
N GLY A 164 23.01 34.84 10.76
CA GLY A 164 22.45 36.03 11.43
C GLY A 164 20.99 35.88 11.89
N GLY A 165 20.36 34.72 11.67
CA GLY A 165 18.93 34.48 11.95
C GLY A 165 17.98 35.10 10.92
N GLU A 166 18.50 35.56 9.78
CA GLU A 166 17.66 36.02 8.66
C GLU A 166 17.14 34.81 7.88
N GLU A 167 15.83 34.73 7.74
CA GLU A 167 15.13 33.72 6.94
C GLU A 167 15.49 33.87 5.46
N ILE A 168 15.91 32.76 4.84
CA ILE A 168 16.29 32.71 3.43
C ILE A 168 15.32 31.90 2.58
N GLY A 169 14.47 31.09 3.21
CA GLY A 169 13.40 30.34 2.56
C GLY A 169 12.78 29.31 3.47
N SER A 170 11.68 28.72 3.00
CA SER A 170 11.02 27.59 3.65
C SER A 170 10.83 26.49 2.62
N GLU A 171 10.99 25.24 3.04
CA GLU A 171 10.88 24.06 2.20
C GLU A 171 10.16 22.94 2.97
N SER A 172 9.65 21.95 2.24
CA SER A 172 9.01 20.79 2.83
C SER A 172 9.61 19.52 2.27
N PHE A 173 10.01 18.61 3.15
CA PHE A 173 10.65 17.36 2.76
C PHE A 173 9.83 16.16 3.24
N PRO A 174 9.50 15.20 2.36
CA PRO A 174 8.92 13.96 2.82
C PRO A 174 9.97 13.15 3.57
N PHE A 175 9.55 12.46 4.64
CA PHE A 175 10.42 11.58 5.40
C PHE A 175 9.68 10.32 5.86
N THR A 176 10.47 9.27 6.11
CA THR A 176 9.98 8.03 6.70
C THR A 176 10.49 7.88 8.12
N PHE A 177 9.66 7.31 9.01
CA PHE A 177 9.98 7.21 10.42
C PHE A 177 9.49 5.92 11.07
N SER A 178 10.11 5.60 12.19
CA SER A 178 9.56 4.73 13.23
C SER A 178 9.61 5.45 14.57
N ALA A 179 8.62 5.23 15.44
CA ALA A 179 8.53 5.91 16.72
C ALA A 179 7.82 5.07 17.77
N THR A 180 8.14 5.33 19.04
CA THR A 180 7.38 4.84 20.19
C THR A 180 6.58 6.00 20.77
N LEU A 181 5.26 5.91 20.80
CA LEU A 181 4.39 6.95 21.34
C LEU A 181 3.87 6.53 22.71
N ASP A 182 3.98 7.40 23.70
CA ASP A 182 3.24 7.27 24.96
C ASP A 182 1.90 8.02 24.82
N LEU A 183 0.82 7.25 24.68
CA LEU A 183 -0.55 7.74 24.49
C LEU A 183 -1.15 8.38 25.75
N ALA A 184 -0.60 8.11 26.94
CA ALA A 184 -1.08 8.69 28.19
C ALA A 184 -0.54 10.10 28.39
N THR A 185 0.73 10.31 28.06
CA THR A 185 1.40 11.61 28.14
C THR A 185 1.27 12.41 26.84
N ARG A 186 0.87 11.76 25.74
CA ARG A 186 0.83 12.30 24.37
C ARG A 186 2.19 12.83 23.96
N SER A 187 3.21 11.99 24.08
CA SER A 187 4.59 12.30 23.70
C SER A 187 5.18 11.19 22.83
N ALA A 188 6.17 11.54 22.01
CA ALA A 188 6.98 10.59 21.26
C ALA A 188 8.30 10.32 22.00
N GLU A 189 8.73 9.08 21.94
CA GLU A 189 9.98 8.52 22.45
C GLU A 189 10.64 7.72 21.32
N ASP A 190 11.97 7.65 21.31
CA ASP A 190 12.75 6.84 20.37
C ASP A 190 12.28 6.97 18.90
N VAL A 191 12.12 8.21 18.42
CA VAL A 191 11.82 8.46 17.01
C VAL A 191 13.10 8.24 16.20
N ASP A 192 13.04 7.35 15.24
CA ASP A 192 14.09 7.12 14.25
C ASP A 192 13.60 7.63 12.89
N VAL A 193 14.28 8.64 12.37
CA VAL A 193 14.03 9.19 11.03
C VAL A 193 14.98 8.47 10.08
N HIS A 194 14.42 7.69 9.15
CA HIS A 194 15.22 6.78 8.33
C HIS A 194 15.73 7.45 7.05
N GLU A 195 14.92 8.30 6.44
CA GLU A 195 15.25 9.00 5.20
C GLU A 195 14.45 10.29 5.12
N VAL A 196 15.12 11.41 4.89
CA VAL A 196 14.52 12.69 4.52
C VAL A 196 14.88 12.95 3.06
N ASP A 197 13.88 12.99 2.18
CA ASP A 197 14.11 13.26 0.77
C ASP A 197 14.34 14.75 0.55
N THR A 198 15.61 15.14 0.48
CA THR A 198 16.04 16.52 0.21
C THR A 198 16.39 16.73 -1.27
N THR A 199 16.06 15.79 -2.16
CA THR A 199 16.44 15.88 -3.58
C THR A 199 15.84 17.08 -4.29
N SER A 200 14.69 17.58 -3.82
CA SER A 200 14.09 18.82 -4.31
C SER A 200 15.00 20.03 -4.16
N TRP A 201 15.83 20.06 -3.12
CA TRP A 201 16.79 21.14 -2.86
C TRP A 201 18.00 21.09 -3.80
N TYR A 202 18.53 19.90 -4.04
CA TYR A 202 19.68 19.67 -4.91
C TYR A 202 19.31 19.47 -6.38
N GLY A 203 18.18 20.07 -6.82
CA GLY A 203 17.56 19.84 -8.12
C GLY A 203 18.58 19.59 -9.24
N THR A 204 18.30 18.58 -10.07
CA THR A 204 19.13 18.09 -11.18
C THR A 204 19.80 19.20 -12.00
N ASP A 205 20.98 19.64 -11.57
CA ASP A 205 21.89 20.52 -12.32
C ASP A 205 22.98 19.69 -13.03
N ASP A 206 22.69 18.42 -13.32
CA ASP A 206 23.39 17.63 -14.34
C ASP A 206 22.60 17.70 -15.66
N GLN A 207 22.40 18.91 -16.19
CA GLN A 207 22.40 19.07 -17.64
C GLN A 207 23.68 19.80 -18.00
N ASP A 208 24.70 19.00 -18.33
CA ASP A 208 25.85 19.41 -19.13
C ASP A 208 25.35 20.33 -20.26
N PHE A 209 25.57 21.63 -20.08
CA PHE A 209 25.60 22.55 -21.20
C PHE A 209 26.79 22.12 -22.06
N ASP A 210 26.54 21.34 -23.11
CA ASP A 210 27.46 21.09 -24.20
C ASP A 210 27.93 22.44 -24.80
N LEU A 211 28.99 23.00 -24.22
CA LEU A 211 29.77 24.07 -24.82
C LEU A 211 30.78 23.45 -25.79
N ASP A 212 30.31 22.94 -26.91
CA ASP A 212 31.19 22.66 -28.05
C ASP A 212 30.45 22.86 -29.38
N GLY A 213 30.25 24.13 -29.73
CA GLY A 213 30.01 24.50 -31.12
C GLY A 213 31.30 24.30 -31.92
N PRO A 214 31.29 23.56 -33.05
CA PRO A 214 32.51 23.27 -33.78
C PRO A 214 33.13 24.56 -34.33
N PRO A 215 34.48 24.67 -34.39
CA PRO A 215 35.12 25.82 -34.99
C PRO A 215 34.85 25.83 -36.51
N ASP A 216 34.33 26.95 -37.01
CA ASP A 216 34.10 27.16 -38.44
C ASP A 216 35.43 27.05 -39.23
N PRO A 217 35.49 26.21 -40.27
CA PRO A 217 36.66 26.11 -41.12
C PRO A 217 36.62 27.16 -42.25
N LYS A 218 37.55 28.13 -42.14
CA LYS A 218 38.14 29.01 -43.18
C LYS A 218 37.23 29.96 -43.98
#